data_AF-A0A4P8GNX9-F1
#
_entry.id   AF-A0A4P8GNX9-F1
#
_cell.length_a   1.000
_cell.length_b   1.000
_cell.length_c   1.000
_cell.angle_alpha   90.00
_cell.angle_beta   90.00
_cell.angle_gamma   90.00
#
_symmetry.space_group_name_H-M   'P 1'
#
loop_
_entity.id
_entity.type
_entity.pdbx_description
1 polymer ?
#
loop_
_entity_poly.entity_id
_entity_poly.type
_entity_poly.pdbx_seq_one_letter_code
_entity_poly.pdbx_strand_id
1 'polypeptide(L)'
;MGTIEELFEGEPTGLPAPVPRGSALYQQGSGPSAKVRHAGGYAPFIDFCSARGVPAEDLASDIERLIWFLREVGPEIERDALAAAAAIFTGNAIARLRPDAHWAAYEDGSRLVGNRVRQFETDRLVEGLRGAHDGSVRGLVSALSEWAQEEVDSTPAVRPVPVPPTARLPLYLRPPLPAMTYYSPNGEPIPYGQRWDPDGPAPDSYSVDSHPERFGGLHTVALALIDHLAAAYDVDVDTDPVHAKELLGVARNVVEAVRVTPRGRGAARLTFVLTSYPGVMVHAGVLHDFPFPVCGCDACDETAETAADRMEMLVLAVAAGGYSERYPAGSRRWCEYALTAVDGSGSESGRGEPGPVAAARLRDAEIRLRDMAGGWSPWPLRESPGR
;
A
#
# COMPACT_ATOMS: atom_id res chain seq x y z
N MET A 1 -27.83 -25.32 -28.44
CA MET A 1 -28.64 -24.82 -27.30
C MET A 1 -27.64 -24.32 -26.29
N GLY A 2 -27.57 -23.00 -26.08
CA GLY A 2 -26.50 -22.37 -25.31
C GLY A 2 -26.54 -22.81 -23.85
N THR A 3 -25.41 -23.28 -23.35
CA THR A 3 -25.12 -23.39 -21.92
C THR A 3 -25.04 -21.96 -21.39
N ILE A 4 -26.11 -21.51 -20.74
CA ILE A 4 -26.17 -20.13 -20.29
C ILE A 4 -25.35 -20.02 -19.00
N GLU A 5 -24.25 -19.26 -19.08
CA GLU A 5 -23.37 -18.91 -17.98
C GLU A 5 -24.07 -17.92 -17.03
N GLU A 6 -25.18 -18.33 -16.44
CA GLU A 6 -26.08 -17.54 -15.59
C GLU A 6 -26.01 -17.95 -14.10
N LEU A 7 -25.03 -18.78 -13.73
CA LEU A 7 -24.93 -19.33 -12.36
C LEU A 7 -24.46 -18.32 -11.30
N PHE A 8 -23.86 -17.20 -11.73
CA PHE A 8 -23.31 -16.16 -10.85
C PHE A 8 -23.99 -14.82 -11.11
N GLU A 9 -23.96 -13.93 -10.10
CA GLU A 9 -24.69 -12.67 -10.12
C GLU A 9 -24.19 -11.71 -11.22
N GLY A 10 -25.10 -11.24 -12.06
CA GLY A 10 -24.83 -10.29 -13.16
C GLY A 10 -24.58 -10.97 -14.50
N GLU A 11 -24.51 -10.18 -15.57
CA GLU A 11 -24.18 -10.69 -16.91
C GLU A 11 -22.70 -11.13 -16.97
N PRO A 12 -22.39 -12.29 -17.56
CA PRO A 12 -21.01 -12.74 -17.72
C PRO A 12 -20.26 -11.76 -18.64
N THR A 13 -19.16 -11.20 -18.16
CA THR A 13 -18.28 -10.35 -18.96
C THR A 13 -16.94 -11.03 -19.24
N GLY A 14 -16.14 -10.45 -20.13
CA GLY A 14 -14.74 -10.85 -20.28
C GLY A 14 -13.92 -10.53 -19.02
N LEU A 15 -12.75 -11.16 -18.92
CA LEU A 15 -11.76 -10.80 -17.89
C LEU A 15 -11.31 -9.33 -18.06
N PRO A 16 -10.94 -8.65 -16.97
CA PRO A 16 -10.43 -7.29 -17.03
C PRO A 16 -9.14 -7.22 -17.84
N ALA A 17 -8.80 -6.02 -18.34
CA ALA A 17 -7.54 -5.77 -19.01
C ALA A 17 -6.35 -6.13 -18.09
N PRO A 18 -5.30 -6.80 -18.60
CA PRO A 18 -4.14 -7.16 -17.80
C PRO A 18 -3.41 -5.93 -17.25
N VAL A 19 -2.84 -6.07 -16.05
CA VAL A 19 -1.97 -5.05 -15.45
C VAL A 19 -0.55 -5.60 -15.24
N PRO A 20 0.49 -4.76 -15.24
CA PRO A 20 1.87 -5.20 -15.01
C PRO A 20 2.04 -5.85 -13.63
N ARG A 21 2.82 -6.93 -13.56
CA ARG A 21 3.16 -7.60 -12.29
C ARG A 21 4.36 -6.87 -11.67
N GLY A 22 4.15 -6.20 -10.54
CA GLY A 22 5.26 -5.66 -9.74
C GLY A 22 5.60 -4.17 -9.89
N SER A 23 4.77 -3.36 -10.54
CA SER A 23 4.90 -1.91 -10.41
C SER A 23 4.21 -1.44 -9.12
N ALA A 24 4.98 -1.37 -8.03
CA ALA A 24 4.76 -0.30 -7.05
C ALA A 24 5.23 1.04 -7.66
N LEU A 25 4.82 1.34 -8.89
CA LEU A 25 4.77 2.71 -9.35
C LEU A 25 3.58 3.28 -8.62
N TYR A 26 3.80 4.32 -7.84
CA TYR A 26 2.75 5.16 -7.28
C TYR A 26 1.87 5.64 -8.44
N GLN A 27 0.86 4.84 -8.79
CA GLN A 27 -0.02 5.14 -9.88
C GLN A 27 -0.96 6.22 -9.36
N GLN A 28 -0.82 7.44 -9.89
CA GLN A 28 -1.92 8.39 -9.87
C GLN A 28 -3.16 7.64 -10.35
N GLY A 29 -4.16 7.53 -9.48
CA GLY A 29 -5.34 6.72 -9.74
C GLY A 29 -5.99 7.11 -11.06
N SER A 30 -5.72 6.33 -12.11
CA SER A 30 -6.59 6.25 -13.26
C SER A 30 -7.93 5.72 -12.73
N GLY A 31 -9.02 6.37 -13.17
CA GLY A 31 -10.38 6.10 -12.69
C GLY A 31 -10.72 4.60 -12.72
N PRO A 32 -11.72 4.18 -11.92
CA PRO A 32 -11.98 2.76 -11.67
C PRO A 32 -12.18 2.01 -12.99
N SER A 33 -11.28 1.07 -13.29
CA SER A 33 -11.60 0.02 -14.26
C SER A 33 -12.90 -0.66 -13.81
N ALA A 34 -13.76 -1.00 -14.76
CA ALA A 34 -15.01 -1.68 -14.45
C ALA A 34 -14.70 -2.96 -13.67
N LYS A 35 -15.19 -3.04 -12.43
CA LYS A 35 -14.92 -4.18 -11.55
C LYS A 35 -15.69 -5.39 -12.06
N VAL A 36 -14.97 -6.35 -12.65
CA VAL A 36 -15.54 -7.60 -13.14
C VAL A 36 -15.76 -8.54 -11.96
N ARG A 37 -17.01 -8.95 -11.68
CA ARG A 37 -17.32 -9.95 -10.63
C ARG A 37 -17.73 -11.31 -11.19
N HIS A 38 -18.27 -11.31 -12.41
CA HIS A 38 -18.70 -12.50 -13.13
C HIS A 38 -17.96 -12.58 -14.47
N ALA A 39 -17.01 -13.50 -14.58
CA ALA A 39 -16.30 -13.78 -15.81
C ALA A 39 -16.94 -14.96 -16.55
N GLY A 40 -17.20 -14.81 -17.84
CA GLY A 40 -17.66 -15.91 -18.72
C GLY A 40 -16.52 -16.84 -19.15
N GLY A 41 -16.84 -17.94 -19.83
CA GLY A 41 -15.89 -18.94 -20.35
C GLY A 41 -15.76 -20.22 -19.52
N TYR A 42 -16.70 -20.49 -18.61
CA TYR A 42 -16.76 -21.68 -17.77
C TYR A 42 -17.78 -22.74 -18.20
N ALA A 43 -18.52 -22.53 -19.30
CA ALA A 43 -19.47 -23.51 -19.86
C ALA A 43 -18.90 -24.94 -20.03
N PRO A 44 -17.66 -25.15 -20.52
CA PRO A 44 -17.08 -26.49 -20.62
C PRO A 44 -16.98 -27.22 -19.28
N PHE A 45 -16.82 -26.48 -18.19
CA PHE A 45 -16.78 -27.05 -16.84
C PHE A 45 -18.18 -27.45 -16.34
N ILE A 46 -19.22 -26.68 -16.69
CA ILE A 46 -20.62 -27.07 -16.42
C ILE A 46 -20.96 -28.39 -17.11
N ASP A 47 -20.59 -28.53 -18.39
CA ASP A 47 -20.80 -29.75 -19.15
C ASP A 47 -20.07 -30.94 -18.52
N PHE A 48 -18.84 -30.72 -18.06
CA PHE A 48 -18.04 -31.72 -17.35
C PHE A 48 -18.68 -32.18 -16.04
N CYS A 49 -19.24 -31.25 -15.24
CA CYS A 49 -19.95 -31.56 -14.01
C CYS A 49 -21.25 -32.35 -14.29
N SER A 50 -22.01 -31.90 -15.30
CA SER A 50 -23.26 -32.54 -15.72
C SER A 50 -23.05 -33.98 -16.18
N ALA A 51 -21.96 -34.23 -16.92
CA ALA A 51 -21.59 -35.59 -17.36
C ALA A 51 -21.28 -36.55 -16.19
N ARG A 52 -20.98 -36.02 -15.00
CA ARG A 52 -20.72 -36.79 -13.76
C ARG A 52 -21.92 -36.80 -12.81
N GLY A 53 -23.06 -36.23 -13.23
CA GLY A 53 -24.25 -36.13 -12.39
C GLY A 53 -24.08 -35.18 -11.20
N VAL A 54 -23.12 -34.24 -11.26
CA VAL A 54 -22.90 -33.24 -10.22
C VAL A 54 -23.52 -31.92 -10.68
N PRO A 55 -24.54 -31.38 -9.98
CA PRO A 55 -25.13 -30.09 -10.31
C PRO A 55 -24.10 -28.97 -10.12
N ALA A 56 -23.83 -28.17 -11.15
CA ALA A 56 -22.90 -27.04 -11.04
C ALA A 56 -23.40 -25.97 -10.05
N GLU A 57 -24.70 -25.84 -9.83
CA GLU A 57 -25.29 -24.91 -8.86
C GLU A 57 -24.89 -25.24 -7.41
N ASP A 58 -24.81 -26.53 -7.05
CA ASP A 58 -24.32 -26.98 -5.75
C ASP A 58 -22.87 -26.53 -5.55
N LEU A 59 -22.03 -26.65 -6.59
CA LEU A 59 -20.62 -26.25 -6.54
C LEU A 59 -20.46 -24.72 -6.54
N ALA A 60 -21.35 -23.98 -7.20
CA ALA A 60 -21.32 -22.52 -7.24
C ALA A 60 -21.72 -21.89 -5.90
N SER A 61 -22.55 -22.58 -5.11
CA SER A 61 -23.08 -22.09 -3.83
C SER A 61 -22.27 -22.56 -2.61
N ASP A 62 -21.49 -23.63 -2.75
CA ASP A 62 -20.66 -24.19 -1.68
C ASP A 62 -19.20 -24.34 -2.12
N ILE A 63 -18.38 -23.37 -1.68
CA ILE A 63 -16.95 -23.34 -2.02
C ILE A 63 -16.18 -24.53 -1.44
N GLU A 64 -16.56 -25.04 -0.28
CA GLU A 64 -15.90 -26.21 0.31
C GLU A 64 -16.14 -27.42 -0.59
N ARG A 65 -17.40 -27.64 -0.97
CA ARG A 65 -17.78 -28.73 -1.88
C ARG A 65 -17.09 -28.61 -3.24
N LEU A 66 -16.98 -27.40 -3.81
CA LEU A 66 -16.24 -27.16 -5.04
C LEU A 66 -14.76 -27.54 -4.93
N ILE A 67 -14.08 -27.12 -3.87
CA ILE A 67 -12.66 -27.40 -3.67
C ILE A 67 -12.41 -28.92 -3.53
N TRP A 68 -13.26 -29.63 -2.79
CA TRP A 68 -13.17 -31.08 -2.66
C TRP A 68 -13.48 -31.79 -3.98
N PHE A 69 -14.47 -31.33 -4.74
CA PHE A 69 -14.78 -31.87 -6.06
C PHE A 69 -13.60 -31.69 -7.03
N LEU A 70 -13.02 -30.49 -7.12
CA LEU A 70 -11.87 -30.20 -7.98
C LEU A 70 -10.64 -31.05 -7.64
N ARG A 71 -10.45 -31.36 -6.35
CA ARG A 71 -9.40 -32.28 -5.91
C ARG A 71 -9.66 -33.70 -6.41
N GLU A 72 -10.88 -34.19 -6.25
CA GLU A 72 -11.26 -35.55 -6.68
C GLU A 72 -11.09 -35.74 -8.18
N VAL A 73 -11.57 -34.78 -8.98
CA VAL A 73 -11.52 -34.84 -10.45
C VAL A 73 -10.23 -34.29 -11.04
N GLY A 74 -9.32 -33.77 -10.21
CA GLY A 74 -8.11 -33.06 -10.62
C GLY A 74 -7.26 -33.79 -11.68
N PRO A 75 -7.02 -35.12 -11.55
CA PRO A 75 -6.30 -35.91 -12.55
C PRO A 75 -6.99 -35.99 -13.92
N GLU A 76 -8.29 -35.71 -14.01
CA GLU A 76 -9.06 -35.81 -15.27
C GLU A 76 -9.20 -34.45 -15.97
N ILE A 77 -8.83 -33.36 -15.29
CA ILE A 77 -8.77 -32.00 -15.84
C ILE A 77 -7.42 -31.84 -16.58
N GLU A 78 -7.14 -32.69 -17.57
CA GLU A 78 -5.84 -32.71 -18.29
C GLU A 78 -5.82 -31.78 -19.53
N ARG A 79 -6.96 -31.18 -19.90
CA ARG A 79 -7.07 -30.28 -21.06
C ARG A 79 -6.96 -28.82 -20.63
N ASP A 80 -6.06 -28.06 -21.26
CA ASP A 80 -5.88 -26.62 -21.00
C ASP A 80 -7.19 -25.83 -21.01
N ALA A 81 -8.09 -26.12 -21.95
CA ALA A 81 -9.38 -25.44 -22.05
C ALA A 81 -10.34 -25.77 -20.89
N LEU A 82 -10.35 -27.02 -20.41
CA LEU A 82 -11.20 -27.42 -19.28
C LEU A 82 -10.63 -26.91 -17.96
N ALA A 83 -9.30 -26.92 -17.80
CA ALA A 83 -8.62 -26.32 -16.67
C ALA A 83 -8.89 -24.81 -16.59
N ALA A 84 -8.82 -24.11 -17.73
CA ALA A 84 -9.15 -22.70 -17.81
C ALA A 84 -10.62 -22.41 -17.46
N ALA A 85 -11.55 -23.23 -17.93
CA ALA A 85 -12.97 -23.14 -17.59
C ALA A 85 -13.22 -23.40 -16.08
N ALA A 86 -12.56 -24.40 -15.50
CA ALA A 86 -12.63 -24.71 -14.08
C ALA A 86 -12.06 -23.57 -13.22
N ALA A 87 -10.96 -22.93 -13.66
CA ALA A 87 -10.38 -21.77 -12.99
C ALA A 87 -11.34 -20.57 -13.00
N ILE A 88 -12.02 -20.30 -14.12
CA ILE A 88 -13.05 -19.25 -14.22
C ILE A 88 -14.22 -19.57 -13.28
N PHE A 89 -14.73 -20.79 -13.30
CA PHE A 89 -15.81 -21.21 -12.40
C PHE A 89 -15.42 -21.02 -10.92
N THR A 90 -14.22 -21.48 -10.55
CA THR A 90 -13.67 -21.36 -9.20
C THR A 90 -13.54 -19.91 -8.80
N GLY A 91 -13.06 -19.05 -9.71
CA GLY A 91 -12.92 -17.64 -9.40
C GLY A 91 -14.27 -16.94 -9.19
N ASN A 92 -15.28 -17.25 -10.00
CA ASN A 92 -16.64 -16.72 -9.80
C ASN A 92 -17.25 -17.19 -8.46
N ALA A 93 -17.02 -18.44 -8.06
CA ALA A 93 -17.43 -18.95 -6.76
C ALA A 93 -16.73 -18.21 -5.60
N ILE A 94 -15.43 -17.92 -5.72
CA ILE A 94 -14.69 -17.10 -4.74
C ILE A 94 -15.21 -15.66 -4.73
N ALA A 95 -15.49 -15.04 -5.89
CA ALA A 95 -16.05 -13.69 -5.98
C ALA A 95 -17.43 -13.56 -5.32
N ARG A 96 -18.19 -14.66 -5.26
CA ARG A 96 -19.49 -14.72 -4.59
C ARG A 96 -19.37 -14.69 -3.07
N LEU A 97 -18.25 -15.14 -2.51
CA LEU A 97 -18.03 -15.15 -1.05
C LEU A 97 -18.07 -13.75 -0.44
N ARG A 98 -17.76 -12.70 -1.22
CA ARG A 98 -17.72 -11.32 -0.73
C ARG A 98 -18.16 -10.28 -1.77
N PRO A 99 -18.85 -9.21 -1.35
CA PRO A 99 -19.30 -8.14 -2.26
C PRO A 99 -18.17 -7.28 -2.83
N ASP A 100 -17.01 -7.19 -2.15
CA ASP A 100 -15.85 -6.40 -2.57
C ASP A 100 -14.86 -7.19 -3.45
N ALA A 101 -15.11 -8.49 -3.68
CA ALA A 101 -14.28 -9.34 -4.51
C ALA A 101 -14.56 -9.13 -6.00
N HIS A 102 -13.48 -9.05 -6.78
CA HIS A 102 -13.48 -8.84 -8.23
C HIS A 102 -12.29 -9.56 -8.87
N TRP A 103 -12.41 -9.80 -10.17
CA TRP A 103 -11.35 -10.34 -11.00
C TRP A 103 -10.25 -9.30 -11.25
N ALA A 104 -9.03 -9.80 -11.37
CA ALA A 104 -7.86 -9.11 -11.90
C ALA A 104 -7.07 -10.05 -12.81
N ALA A 105 -6.32 -9.49 -13.74
CA ALA A 105 -5.44 -10.25 -14.63
C ALA A 105 -4.06 -9.57 -14.66
N TYR A 106 -2.99 -10.36 -14.64
CA TYR A 106 -1.64 -9.86 -14.90
C TYR A 106 -1.25 -10.05 -16.37
N GLU A 107 -0.32 -9.24 -16.86
CA GLU A 107 0.22 -9.33 -18.24
C GLU A 107 0.86 -10.67 -18.56
N ASP A 108 1.34 -11.39 -17.56
CA ASP A 108 1.85 -12.75 -17.70
C ASP A 108 0.75 -13.83 -17.89
N GLY A 109 -0.51 -13.39 -17.96
CA GLY A 109 -1.67 -14.26 -18.16
C GLY A 109 -2.26 -14.81 -16.85
N SER A 110 -1.70 -14.49 -15.68
CA SER A 110 -2.22 -14.96 -14.39
C SER A 110 -3.61 -14.37 -14.13
N ARG A 111 -4.58 -15.22 -13.79
CA ARG A 111 -5.94 -14.81 -13.43
C ARG A 111 -6.13 -14.87 -11.92
N LEU A 112 -6.63 -13.77 -11.36
CA LEU A 112 -6.78 -13.59 -9.94
C LEU A 112 -8.20 -13.19 -9.62
N VAL A 113 -8.65 -13.59 -8.44
CA VAL A 113 -9.88 -13.10 -7.87
C VAL A 113 -9.69 -12.77 -6.40
N GLY A 114 -10.33 -11.70 -5.95
CA GLY A 114 -10.28 -11.31 -4.55
C GLY A 114 -10.50 -9.82 -4.39
N ASN A 115 -9.98 -9.25 -3.31
CA ASN A 115 -10.07 -7.82 -3.04
C ASN A 115 -8.66 -7.21 -2.95
N ARG A 116 -8.56 -5.92 -2.60
CA ARG A 116 -7.26 -5.24 -2.48
C ARG A 116 -6.32 -5.88 -1.46
N VAL A 117 -6.87 -6.65 -0.52
CA VAL A 117 -6.12 -7.24 0.60
C VAL A 117 -5.64 -8.63 0.28
N ARG A 118 -6.47 -9.43 -0.39
CA ARG A 118 -6.18 -10.83 -0.69
C ARG A 118 -6.65 -11.15 -2.09
N GLN A 119 -5.72 -11.70 -2.87
CA GLN A 119 -5.94 -12.18 -4.23
C GLN A 119 -5.61 -13.66 -4.27
N PHE A 120 -6.42 -14.41 -5.00
CA PHE A 120 -6.29 -15.85 -5.19
C PHE A 120 -6.04 -16.13 -6.67
N GLU A 121 -4.89 -16.73 -6.99
CA GLU A 121 -4.54 -17.11 -8.35
C GLU A 121 -5.29 -18.39 -8.73
N THR A 122 -6.34 -18.25 -9.52
CA THR A 122 -7.31 -19.33 -9.76
C THR A 122 -6.69 -20.50 -10.51
N ASP A 123 -5.76 -20.21 -11.42
CA ASP A 123 -5.04 -21.21 -12.20
C ASP A 123 -4.16 -22.10 -11.31
N ARG A 124 -3.36 -21.48 -10.44
CA ARG A 124 -2.53 -22.20 -9.48
C ARG A 124 -3.33 -22.94 -8.43
N LEU A 125 -4.50 -22.42 -8.03
CA LEU A 125 -5.39 -23.13 -7.13
C LEU A 125 -5.89 -24.43 -7.75
N VAL A 126 -6.42 -24.38 -8.97
CA VAL A 126 -6.93 -25.57 -9.67
C VAL A 126 -5.79 -26.56 -9.93
N GLU A 127 -4.61 -26.09 -10.36
CA GLU A 127 -3.45 -26.94 -10.59
C GLU A 127 -2.95 -27.60 -9.29
N GLY A 128 -2.81 -26.81 -8.22
CA GLY A 128 -2.29 -27.29 -6.93
C GLY A 128 -3.17 -28.34 -6.27
N LEU A 129 -4.48 -28.36 -6.54
CA LEU A 129 -5.42 -29.35 -6.00
C LEU A 129 -5.19 -30.76 -6.55
N ARG A 130 -4.60 -30.92 -7.75
CA ARG A 130 -4.40 -32.24 -8.40
C ARG A 130 -3.54 -33.21 -7.60
N GLY A 131 -2.68 -32.70 -6.72
CA GLY A 131 -1.78 -33.50 -5.87
C GLY A 131 -1.83 -33.11 -4.39
N ALA A 132 -2.76 -32.25 -3.98
CA ALA A 132 -2.84 -31.77 -2.61
C ALA A 132 -3.25 -32.89 -1.66
N HIS A 133 -2.64 -32.92 -0.47
CA HIS A 133 -3.05 -33.79 0.62
C HIS A 133 -4.20 -33.13 1.42
N ASP A 134 -4.93 -33.93 2.20
CA ASP A 134 -6.11 -33.50 2.96
C ASP A 134 -5.85 -32.29 3.86
N GLY A 135 -4.66 -32.24 4.48
CA GLY A 135 -4.25 -31.12 5.32
C GLY A 135 -4.21 -29.80 4.56
N SER A 136 -3.54 -29.75 3.41
CA SER A 136 -3.50 -28.57 2.55
C SER A 136 -4.89 -28.13 2.10
N VAL A 137 -5.75 -29.08 1.74
CA VAL A 137 -7.11 -28.79 1.23
C VAL A 137 -7.97 -28.19 2.34
N ARG A 138 -7.95 -28.79 3.55
CA ARG A 138 -8.61 -28.21 4.72
C ARG A 138 -8.06 -26.83 5.08
N GLY A 139 -6.75 -26.63 4.96
CA GLY A 139 -6.12 -25.33 5.17
C GLY A 139 -6.61 -24.26 4.19
N LEU A 140 -6.74 -24.61 2.90
CA LEU A 140 -7.30 -23.71 1.87
C LEU A 140 -8.77 -23.38 2.14
N VAL A 141 -9.59 -24.38 2.49
CA VAL A 141 -11.01 -24.15 2.82
C VAL A 141 -11.13 -23.23 4.04
N SER A 142 -10.39 -23.50 5.12
CA SER A 142 -10.36 -22.62 6.31
C SER A 142 -9.98 -21.19 5.93
N ALA A 143 -8.92 -21.04 5.12
CA ALA A 143 -8.45 -19.74 4.66
C ALA A 143 -9.50 -18.97 3.83
N LEU A 144 -10.28 -19.65 2.99
CA LEU A 144 -11.36 -19.05 2.20
C LEU A 144 -12.57 -18.69 3.08
N SER A 145 -12.95 -19.57 4.02
CA SER A 145 -14.04 -19.34 4.97
C SER A 145 -13.74 -18.18 5.93
N GLU A 146 -12.52 -18.12 6.48
CA GLU A 146 -12.05 -17.01 7.31
C GLU A 146 -12.11 -15.70 6.51
N TRP A 147 -11.60 -15.70 5.28
CA TRP A 147 -11.65 -14.51 4.42
C TRP A 147 -13.08 -14.10 4.07
N ALA A 148 -14.00 -15.03 3.85
CA ALA A 148 -15.41 -14.75 3.58
C ALA A 148 -16.13 -14.12 4.78
N GLN A 149 -15.73 -14.48 6.00
CA GLN A 149 -16.32 -13.97 7.26
C GLN A 149 -15.68 -12.66 7.73
N GLU A 150 -14.53 -12.27 7.19
CA GLU A 150 -13.91 -10.99 7.50
C GLU A 150 -14.83 -9.83 7.12
N GLU A 151 -15.18 -9.00 8.10
CA GLU A 151 -15.92 -7.76 7.85
C GLU A 151 -15.23 -6.92 6.77
N VAL A 152 -16.01 -6.50 5.78
CA VAL A 152 -15.60 -5.47 4.83
C VAL A 152 -15.45 -4.18 5.64
N ASP A 153 -14.21 -3.77 5.93
CA ASP A 153 -13.93 -2.47 6.55
C ASP A 153 -14.44 -1.38 5.60
N SER A 154 -15.69 -0.99 5.84
CA SER A 154 -16.47 -0.10 4.99
C SER A 154 -16.26 1.37 5.36
N THR A 155 -15.46 1.64 6.40
CA THR A 155 -15.12 3.01 6.79
C THR A 155 -13.87 3.43 6.03
N PRO A 156 -13.96 4.30 5.01
CA PRO A 156 -12.79 4.79 4.33
C PRO A 156 -11.92 5.61 5.30
N ALA A 157 -10.60 5.60 5.07
CA ALA A 157 -9.68 6.50 5.74
C ALA A 157 -10.22 7.94 5.67
N VAL A 158 -10.27 8.61 6.81
CA VAL A 158 -10.66 10.02 6.86
C VAL A 158 -9.60 10.80 6.09
N ARG A 159 -10.01 11.55 5.08
CA ARG A 159 -9.12 12.47 4.36
C ARG A 159 -9.28 13.85 5.00
N PRO A 160 -8.39 14.24 5.91
CA PRO A 160 -8.48 15.55 6.52
C PRO A 160 -8.21 16.63 5.47
N VAL A 161 -8.90 17.75 5.62
CA VAL A 161 -8.72 18.92 4.76
C VAL A 161 -7.70 19.83 5.47
N PRO A 162 -6.49 20.02 4.89
CA PRO A 162 -5.49 20.88 5.49
C PRO A 162 -6.00 22.32 5.56
N VAL A 163 -5.65 23.03 6.62
CA VAL A 163 -5.89 24.46 6.75
C VAL A 163 -4.70 25.19 6.12
N PRO A 164 -4.91 25.95 5.01
CA PRO A 164 -3.82 26.65 4.37
C PRO A 164 -3.14 27.63 5.34
N PRO A 165 -1.81 27.81 5.23
CA PRO A 165 -1.11 28.87 5.92
C PRO A 165 -1.82 30.21 5.67
N THR A 166 -2.08 30.99 6.72
CA THR A 166 -2.53 32.37 6.50
C THR A 166 -1.47 33.13 5.71
N ALA A 167 -1.86 34.12 4.90
CA ALA A 167 -0.96 34.91 4.06
C ALA A 167 0.20 35.63 4.81
N ARG A 168 0.23 35.55 6.15
CA ARG A 168 1.27 36.11 7.02
C ARG A 168 2.38 35.12 7.37
N LEU A 169 2.25 33.83 7.02
CA LEU A 169 3.29 32.85 7.28
C LEU A 169 4.37 32.91 6.19
N PRO A 170 5.66 32.88 6.57
CA PRO A 170 6.73 32.77 5.59
C PRO A 170 6.59 31.45 4.85
N LEU A 171 6.58 31.50 3.53
CA LEU A 171 6.58 30.28 2.71
C LEU A 171 7.89 29.53 2.95
N TYR A 172 7.81 28.21 3.09
CA TYR A 172 9.00 27.36 3.07
C TYR A 172 9.68 27.46 1.70
N LEU A 173 11.01 27.59 1.71
CA LEU A 173 11.84 27.61 0.52
C LEU A 173 12.90 26.52 0.65
N ARG A 174 12.87 25.55 -0.26
CA ARG A 174 13.85 24.46 -0.29
C ARG A 174 15.26 25.01 -0.55
N PRO A 175 16.26 24.60 0.25
CA PRO A 175 17.66 24.81 -0.09
C PRO A 175 18.03 24.14 -1.41
N PRO A 176 18.95 24.70 -2.21
CA PRO A 176 19.38 24.05 -3.44
C PRO A 176 20.00 22.68 -3.13
N LEU A 177 19.54 21.65 -3.85
CA LEU A 177 20.14 20.32 -3.78
C LEU A 177 21.41 20.28 -4.66
N PRO A 178 22.45 19.53 -4.26
CA PRO A 178 23.66 19.40 -5.06
C PRO A 178 23.36 18.73 -6.41
N ALA A 179 23.56 19.47 -7.51
CA ALA A 179 23.52 18.89 -8.85
C ALA A 179 24.83 18.12 -9.11
N MET A 180 24.77 16.80 -9.01
CA MET A 180 25.91 15.91 -9.23
C MET A 180 25.57 14.91 -10.33
N THR A 181 26.51 14.69 -11.25
CA THR A 181 26.40 13.64 -12.28
C THR A 181 27.05 12.37 -11.74
N TYR A 182 26.27 11.29 -11.69
CA TYR A 182 26.75 9.96 -11.33
C TYR A 182 27.14 9.19 -12.58
N TYR A 183 28.10 8.27 -12.47
CA TYR A 183 28.64 7.54 -13.61
C TYR A 183 28.61 6.05 -13.35
N SER A 184 28.22 5.29 -14.37
CA SER A 184 28.23 3.83 -14.34
C SER A 184 29.66 3.29 -14.26
N PRO A 185 29.86 1.99 -13.98
CA PRO A 185 31.18 1.35 -14.05
C PRO A 185 31.87 1.51 -15.43
N ASN A 186 31.10 1.75 -16.49
CA ASN A 186 31.61 1.98 -17.84
C ASN A 186 31.94 3.47 -18.12
N GLY A 187 31.75 4.36 -17.15
CA GLY A 187 31.99 5.80 -17.27
C GLY A 187 30.88 6.59 -17.96
N GLU A 188 29.70 5.99 -18.18
CA GLU A 188 28.55 6.66 -18.78
C GLU A 188 27.73 7.37 -17.70
N PRO A 189 27.22 8.60 -17.95
CA PRO A 189 26.38 9.31 -16.99
C PRO A 189 25.07 8.55 -16.74
N ILE A 190 24.71 8.38 -15.48
CA ILE A 190 23.46 7.73 -15.06
C ILE A 190 22.37 8.80 -14.96
N PRO A 191 21.31 8.73 -15.78
CA PRO A 191 20.22 9.71 -15.76
C PRO A 191 19.18 9.35 -14.69
N TYR A 192 19.55 9.42 -13.41
CA TYR A 192 18.62 9.13 -12.31
C TYR A 192 17.30 9.93 -12.44
N GLY A 193 16.19 9.26 -12.16
CA GLY A 193 14.82 9.72 -12.36
C GLY A 193 14.27 9.52 -13.79
N GLN A 194 15.11 9.07 -14.73
CA GLN A 194 14.78 8.83 -16.14
C GLN A 194 15.52 7.59 -16.69
N ARG A 195 15.93 6.65 -15.82
CA ARG A 195 16.78 5.51 -16.20
C ARG A 195 16.04 4.45 -16.99
N TRP A 196 14.75 4.26 -16.71
CA TRP A 196 14.02 3.09 -17.16
C TRP A 196 13.00 3.44 -18.24
N ASP A 197 13.08 2.68 -19.32
CA ASP A 197 12.08 2.63 -20.37
C ASP A 197 10.81 1.91 -19.87
N PRO A 198 9.71 1.84 -20.66
CA PRO A 198 8.46 1.19 -20.23
C PRO A 198 8.61 -0.27 -19.78
N ASP A 199 9.65 -0.98 -20.24
CA ASP A 199 9.97 -2.35 -19.86
C ASP A 199 10.51 -2.47 -18.40
N GLY A 200 10.85 -1.34 -17.78
CA GLY A 200 11.26 -1.25 -16.39
C GLY A 200 12.74 -1.57 -16.14
N PRO A 201 13.15 -1.59 -14.86
CA PRO A 201 14.53 -1.87 -14.48
C PRO A 201 14.95 -3.31 -14.76
N ALA A 202 16.22 -3.50 -15.10
CA ALA A 202 16.81 -4.82 -15.19
C ALA A 202 16.72 -5.56 -13.83
N PRO A 203 16.46 -6.89 -13.80
CA PRO A 203 16.28 -7.64 -12.56
C PRO A 203 17.46 -7.55 -11.58
N ASP A 204 18.68 -7.38 -12.09
CA ASP A 204 19.91 -7.24 -11.30
C ASP A 204 20.08 -5.84 -10.67
N SER A 205 19.25 -4.86 -11.06
CA SER A 205 19.26 -3.51 -10.46
C SER A 205 18.47 -3.45 -9.15
N TYR A 206 17.67 -4.47 -8.84
CA TYR A 206 16.93 -4.56 -7.59
C TYR A 206 17.85 -4.88 -6.41
N SER A 207 17.64 -4.19 -5.28
CA SER A 207 18.45 -4.34 -4.06
C SER A 207 19.94 -4.00 -4.22
N VAL A 208 20.35 -3.42 -5.34
CA VAL A 208 21.68 -2.84 -5.57
C VAL A 208 21.61 -1.35 -5.35
N ASP A 209 22.56 -0.78 -4.62
CA ASP A 209 22.67 0.66 -4.42
C ASP A 209 24.09 1.13 -4.70
N SER A 210 24.28 1.64 -5.92
CA SER A 210 25.60 2.03 -6.41
C SER A 210 26.03 3.44 -5.99
N HIS A 211 25.06 4.33 -5.74
CA HIS A 211 25.30 5.75 -5.48
C HIS A 211 24.42 6.28 -4.35
N PRO A 212 24.62 5.81 -3.10
CA PRO A 212 23.86 6.29 -1.95
C PRO A 212 24.12 7.78 -1.67
N GLU A 213 25.29 8.31 -2.03
CA GLU A 213 25.64 9.72 -1.91
C GLU A 213 24.67 10.65 -2.65
N ARG A 214 23.87 10.12 -3.60
CA ARG A 214 22.85 10.89 -4.33
C ARG A 214 21.78 11.49 -3.45
N PHE A 215 21.55 10.91 -2.28
CA PHE A 215 20.58 11.41 -1.30
C PHE A 215 21.18 12.42 -0.31
N GLY A 216 22.48 12.75 -0.43
CA GLY A 216 23.22 13.66 0.46
C GLY A 216 22.52 14.96 0.84
N GLY A 217 21.71 15.53 -0.07
CA GLY A 217 20.97 16.77 0.18
C GLY A 217 19.73 16.64 1.08
N LEU A 218 19.25 15.43 1.39
CA LEU A 218 18.03 15.23 2.18
C LEU A 218 18.16 15.72 3.62
N HIS A 219 19.34 15.61 4.22
CA HIS A 219 19.59 16.15 5.58
C HIS A 219 19.42 17.68 5.58
N THR A 220 19.94 18.36 4.56
CA THR A 220 19.80 19.81 4.41
C THR A 220 18.33 20.23 4.29
N VAL A 221 17.54 19.48 3.52
CA VAL A 221 16.09 19.73 3.38
C VAL A 221 15.37 19.50 4.71
N ALA A 222 15.66 18.40 5.42
CA ALA A 222 15.04 18.11 6.71
C ALA A 222 15.33 19.19 7.76
N LEU A 223 16.57 19.66 7.85
CA LEU A 223 16.95 20.74 8.77
C LEU A 223 16.26 22.06 8.40
N ALA A 224 16.17 22.40 7.12
CA ALA A 224 15.44 23.60 6.68
C ALA A 224 13.93 23.51 6.97
N LEU A 225 13.34 22.32 6.87
CA LEU A 225 11.96 22.08 7.27
C LEU A 225 11.77 22.25 8.78
N ILE A 226 12.68 21.72 9.60
CA ILE A 226 12.67 21.91 11.07
C ILE A 226 12.76 23.39 11.40
N ASP A 227 13.68 24.13 10.78
CA ASP A 227 13.84 25.58 10.99
C ASP A 227 12.58 26.35 10.58
N HIS A 228 11.97 26.00 9.45
CA HIS A 228 10.72 26.59 9.01
C HIS A 228 9.58 26.32 10.01
N LEU A 229 9.41 25.07 10.45
CA LEU A 229 8.41 24.71 11.44
C LEU A 229 8.63 25.46 12.75
N ALA A 230 9.88 25.50 13.20
CA ALA A 230 10.29 26.21 14.39
C ALA A 230 10.00 27.69 14.27
N ALA A 231 10.13 28.33 13.10
CA ALA A 231 9.83 29.75 12.91
C ALA A 231 8.33 30.05 12.82
N ALA A 232 7.56 29.20 12.14
CA ALA A 232 6.16 29.42 11.80
C ALA A 232 5.16 29.01 12.90
N TYR A 233 5.45 27.96 13.66
CA TYR A 233 4.50 27.33 14.57
C TYR A 233 4.93 27.42 16.04
N ASP A 234 3.95 27.34 16.94
CA ASP A 234 4.18 27.24 18.39
C ASP A 234 4.56 25.80 18.75
N VAL A 235 5.85 25.52 18.58
CA VAL A 235 6.48 24.21 18.75
C VAL A 235 7.69 24.30 19.66
N ASP A 236 7.95 23.22 20.37
CA ASP A 236 9.22 22.97 21.06
C ASP A 236 10.06 22.00 20.20
N VAL A 237 11.33 22.36 19.96
CA VAL A 237 12.28 21.56 19.18
C VAL A 237 13.34 20.99 20.12
N ASP A 238 13.54 19.69 20.06
CA ASP A 238 14.39 18.93 20.97
C ASP A 238 15.30 17.99 20.18
N THR A 239 16.60 18.27 20.17
CA THR A 239 17.62 17.49 19.46
C THR A 239 18.32 16.56 20.46
N ASP A 240 17.98 15.28 20.39
CA ASP A 240 18.58 14.23 21.23
C ASP A 240 18.47 12.88 20.50
N PRO A 241 19.57 12.12 20.33
CA PRO A 241 19.55 10.78 19.76
C PRO A 241 18.53 9.81 20.41
N VAL A 242 18.10 10.06 21.65
CA VAL A 242 17.06 9.27 22.33
C VAL A 242 15.75 9.26 21.54
N HIS A 243 15.44 10.32 20.78
CA HIS A 243 14.20 10.42 19.99
C HIS A 243 14.14 9.42 18.84
N ALA A 244 15.28 8.87 18.41
CA ALA A 244 15.29 7.80 17.41
C ALA A 244 14.54 6.53 17.87
N LYS A 245 14.35 6.35 19.19
CA LYS A 245 13.53 5.27 19.75
C LYS A 245 12.03 5.45 19.50
N GLU A 246 11.59 6.62 19.03
CA GLU A 246 10.20 6.85 18.65
C GLU A 246 9.85 6.18 17.32
N LEU A 247 10.83 5.84 16.48
CA LEU A 247 10.56 5.04 15.28
C LEU A 247 9.95 3.68 15.67
N LEU A 248 9.07 3.18 14.82
CA LEU A 248 8.52 1.83 14.93
C LEU A 248 9.53 0.78 14.46
N GLY A 249 10.32 1.13 13.45
CA GLY A 249 11.45 0.33 12.98
C GLY A 249 12.72 0.54 13.81
N VAL A 250 13.70 -0.34 13.60
CA VAL A 250 15.06 -0.13 14.12
C VAL A 250 15.80 0.81 13.16
N ALA A 251 15.96 2.07 13.54
CA ALA A 251 16.89 2.95 12.83
C ALA A 251 18.32 2.45 12.99
N ARG A 252 18.97 2.20 11.87
CA ARG A 252 20.40 1.89 11.82
C ARG A 252 21.17 3.14 11.48
N ASN A 253 22.36 3.27 12.06
CA ASN A 253 23.30 4.34 11.76
C ASN A 253 22.70 5.75 11.91
N VAL A 254 22.00 5.98 13.03
CA VAL A 254 21.46 7.31 13.38
C VAL A 254 22.62 8.28 13.55
N VAL A 255 22.56 9.38 12.80
CA VAL A 255 23.47 10.52 12.92
C VAL A 255 22.90 11.54 13.90
N GLU A 256 21.62 11.87 13.74
CA GLU A 256 20.93 12.86 14.57
C GLU A 256 19.44 12.52 14.64
N ALA A 257 18.79 12.89 15.75
CA ALA A 257 17.35 12.82 15.90
C ALA A 257 16.80 14.12 16.49
N VAL A 258 15.78 14.67 15.84
CA VAL A 258 15.15 15.94 16.21
C VAL A 258 13.66 15.73 16.34
N ARG A 259 13.12 16.02 17.51
CA ARG A 259 11.68 15.98 17.78
C ARG A 259 11.09 17.39 17.77
N VAL A 260 10.05 17.58 16.99
CA VAL A 260 9.26 18.81 16.91
C VAL A 260 7.89 18.55 17.52
N THR A 261 7.62 19.17 18.66
CA THR A 261 6.39 18.96 19.43
C THR A 261 5.52 20.21 19.39
N PRO A 262 4.35 20.19 18.73
CA PRO A 262 3.40 21.30 18.78
C PRO A 262 2.73 21.41 20.15
N ARG A 263 2.43 22.64 20.59
CA ARG A 263 1.74 22.86 21.88
C ARG A 263 0.23 22.57 21.85
N GLY A 264 -0.32 22.27 20.68
CA GLY A 264 -1.71 21.85 20.51
C GLY A 264 -1.94 20.38 20.87
N ARG A 265 -2.88 20.09 21.79
CA ARG A 265 -3.15 18.72 22.28
C ARG A 265 -3.65 17.73 21.21
N GLY A 266 -4.21 18.23 20.11
CA GLY A 266 -4.69 17.42 18.98
C GLY A 266 -3.74 17.41 17.78
N ALA A 267 -2.55 18.00 17.87
CA ALA A 267 -1.62 18.08 16.73
C ALA A 267 -0.65 16.88 16.74
N ALA A 268 -0.35 16.33 15.56
CA ALA A 268 0.64 15.28 15.42
C ALA A 268 2.04 15.86 15.65
N ARG A 269 2.87 15.18 16.45
CA ARG A 269 4.31 15.49 16.52
C ARG A 269 5.03 14.97 15.28
N LEU A 270 6.19 15.54 14.98
CA LEU A 270 7.12 15.02 13.99
C LEU A 270 8.46 14.73 14.63
N THR A 271 9.03 13.56 14.35
CA THR A 271 10.39 13.20 14.78
C THR A 271 11.21 12.85 13.55
N PHE A 272 12.24 13.65 13.28
CA PHE A 272 13.18 13.47 12.18
C PHE A 272 14.38 12.69 12.67
N VAL A 273 14.77 11.66 11.94
CA VAL A 273 15.97 10.84 12.23
C VAL A 273 16.84 10.80 10.99
N LEU A 274 17.95 11.51 11.05
CA LEU A 274 18.96 11.57 9.99
C LEU A 274 19.88 10.35 10.13
N THR A 275 20.16 9.66 9.03
CA THR A 275 20.97 8.43 9.04
C THR A 275 22.24 8.56 8.20
N SER A 276 23.22 7.67 8.41
CA SER A 276 24.51 7.71 7.69
C SER A 276 24.41 7.21 6.24
N TYR A 277 23.43 6.35 5.95
CA TYR A 277 22.85 6.29 4.63
C TYR A 277 22.12 7.62 4.47
N PRO A 278 22.48 8.54 3.56
CA PRO A 278 22.13 9.96 3.69
C PRO A 278 20.64 10.24 3.40
N GLY A 279 19.75 9.57 4.12
CA GLY A 279 18.32 9.70 4.15
C GLY A 279 17.84 10.09 5.53
N VAL A 280 16.53 10.27 5.60
CA VAL A 280 15.78 10.81 6.73
C VAL A 280 14.57 9.92 6.95
N MET A 281 14.40 9.45 8.19
CA MET A 281 13.14 8.85 8.63
C MET A 281 12.33 9.93 9.34
N VAL A 282 11.08 10.13 8.92
CA VAL A 282 10.15 11.03 9.62
C VAL A 282 9.07 10.19 10.29
N HIS A 283 9.07 10.15 11.63
CA HIS A 283 7.97 9.62 12.41
C HIS A 283 6.88 10.70 12.54
N ALA A 284 5.66 10.40 12.12
CA ALA A 284 4.52 11.30 12.27
C ALA A 284 3.49 10.72 13.23
N GLY A 285 3.03 11.56 14.17
CA GLY A 285 1.95 11.20 15.10
C GLY A 285 2.32 10.06 16.04
N VAL A 286 1.75 8.87 15.83
CA VAL A 286 1.91 7.72 16.75
C VAL A 286 2.41 6.44 16.09
N LEU A 287 2.00 6.16 14.85
CA LEU A 287 2.08 4.83 14.23
C LEU A 287 2.70 4.79 12.83
N HIS A 288 3.26 5.89 12.31
CA HIS A 288 3.83 5.87 10.96
C HIS A 288 5.23 6.45 10.89
N ASP A 289 6.12 5.69 10.26
CA ASP A 289 7.46 6.10 9.87
C ASP A 289 7.49 6.26 8.35
N PHE A 290 7.97 7.41 7.87
CA PHE A 290 8.10 7.73 6.47
C PHE A 290 9.59 7.80 6.10
N PRO A 291 10.10 6.84 5.31
CA PRO A 291 11.48 6.85 4.83
C PRO A 291 11.65 7.80 3.64
N PHE A 292 12.77 8.53 3.63
CA PHE A 292 13.24 9.36 2.53
C PHE A 292 14.74 9.09 2.30
N PRO A 293 15.14 8.47 1.18
CA PRO A 293 14.29 7.92 0.13
C PRO A 293 13.42 6.76 0.62
N VAL A 294 12.35 6.44 -0.12
CA VAL A 294 11.58 5.21 0.11
C VAL A 294 12.42 3.99 -0.22
N CYS A 295 13.21 4.07 -1.29
CA CYS A 295 14.02 2.99 -1.78
C CYS A 295 15.35 3.49 -2.38
N GLY A 296 16.46 3.04 -1.80
CA GLY A 296 17.79 3.37 -2.27
C GLY A 296 18.24 2.65 -3.54
N CYS A 297 17.56 1.58 -3.93
CA CYS A 297 18.09 0.71 -4.98
C CYS A 297 18.05 1.36 -6.35
N ASP A 298 18.96 0.94 -7.23
CA ASP A 298 19.11 1.44 -8.58
C ASP A 298 17.82 1.23 -9.41
N ALA A 299 17.10 0.12 -9.18
CA ALA A 299 15.83 -0.15 -9.85
C ALA A 299 14.71 0.85 -9.51
N CYS A 300 14.69 1.43 -8.31
CA CYS A 300 13.64 2.36 -7.88
C CYS A 300 13.77 3.75 -8.53
N ASP A 301 14.96 4.08 -9.02
CA ASP A 301 15.27 5.35 -9.72
C ASP A 301 14.86 6.63 -8.97
N GLU A 302 14.76 6.55 -7.64
CA GLU A 302 14.42 7.68 -6.77
C GLU A 302 15.61 8.67 -6.70
N THR A 303 15.31 9.97 -6.75
CA THR A 303 16.30 11.05 -6.69
C THR A 303 16.15 11.82 -5.37
N ALA A 304 17.15 12.65 -5.02
CA ALA A 304 17.03 13.53 -3.87
C ALA A 304 15.88 14.54 -4.01
N GLU A 305 15.62 15.00 -5.23
CA GLU A 305 14.54 15.93 -5.55
C GLU A 305 13.18 15.30 -5.29
N THR A 306 12.91 14.10 -5.82
CA THR A 306 11.61 13.43 -5.64
C THR A 306 11.38 13.02 -4.19
N ALA A 307 12.43 12.56 -3.50
CA ALA A 307 12.38 12.29 -2.07
C ALA A 307 12.13 13.57 -1.24
N ALA A 308 12.77 14.69 -1.60
CA ALA A 308 12.55 15.98 -0.95
C ALA A 308 11.12 16.52 -1.20
N ASP A 309 10.59 16.41 -2.43
CA ASP A 309 9.22 16.80 -2.78
C ASP A 309 8.21 16.09 -1.85
N ARG A 310 8.36 14.77 -1.70
CA ARG A 310 7.47 13.97 -0.84
C ARG A 310 7.65 14.28 0.65
N MET A 311 8.88 14.51 1.11
CA MET A 311 9.15 14.88 2.50
C MET A 311 8.53 16.24 2.86
N GLU A 312 8.62 17.20 1.96
CA GLU A 312 8.01 18.52 2.12
C GLU A 312 6.48 18.43 2.14
N MET A 313 5.91 17.66 1.21
CA MET A 313 4.47 17.41 1.17
C MET A 313 3.98 16.80 2.50
N LEU A 314 4.68 15.77 3.01
CA LEU A 314 4.38 15.16 4.31
C LEU A 314 4.44 16.17 5.45
N VAL A 315 5.58 16.84 5.61
CA VAL A 315 5.83 17.70 6.76
C VAL A 315 4.86 18.89 6.80
N LEU A 316 4.66 19.54 5.65
CA LEU A 316 3.76 20.69 5.55
C LEU A 316 2.29 20.30 5.69
N ALA A 317 1.88 19.16 5.13
CA ALA A 317 0.51 18.65 5.31
C ALA A 317 0.24 18.28 6.76
N VAL A 318 1.18 17.64 7.47
CA VAL A 318 1.03 17.35 8.91
C VAL A 318 0.85 18.63 9.72
N ALA A 319 1.71 19.63 9.50
CA ALA A 319 1.61 20.91 10.20
C ALA A 319 0.29 21.66 9.89
N ALA A 320 -0.22 21.52 8.67
CA ALA A 320 -1.50 22.09 8.23
C ALA A 320 -2.74 21.28 8.70
N GLY A 321 -2.57 20.16 9.41
CA GLY A 321 -3.68 19.30 9.84
C GLY A 321 -4.26 18.44 8.70
N GLY A 322 -3.54 18.30 7.59
CA GLY A 322 -3.86 17.42 6.47
C GLY A 322 -3.43 15.97 6.68
N TYR A 323 -3.22 15.53 7.92
CA TYR A 323 -2.76 14.17 8.25
C TYR A 323 -3.71 13.47 9.23
N SER A 324 -3.97 12.18 9.01
CA SER A 324 -4.79 11.35 9.89
C SER A 324 -4.17 9.97 10.06
N GLU A 325 -4.43 9.37 11.22
CA GLU A 325 -4.06 7.99 11.52
C GLU A 325 -5.26 7.28 12.14
N ARG A 326 -5.41 6.00 11.83
CA ARG A 326 -6.43 5.14 12.42
C ARG A 326 -5.83 3.80 12.82
N TYR A 327 -6.13 3.41 14.04
CA TYR A 327 -5.85 2.08 14.57
C TYR A 327 -6.83 1.76 15.70
N PRO A 328 -7.40 0.55 15.75
CA PRO A 328 -7.33 -0.51 14.74
C PRO A 328 -8.22 -0.21 13.52
N ALA A 329 -7.71 -0.45 12.31
CA ALA A 329 -8.49 -0.42 11.08
C ALA A 329 -8.96 -1.83 10.69
N GLY A 330 -10.28 -2.07 10.80
CA GLY A 330 -10.92 -3.34 10.45
C GLY A 330 -10.58 -4.51 11.40
N SER A 331 -11.11 -5.69 11.08
CA SER A 331 -10.93 -6.92 11.88
C SER A 331 -9.47 -7.36 12.01
N ARG A 332 -8.65 -7.10 10.99
CA ARG A 332 -7.20 -7.35 11.00
C ARG A 332 -6.40 -6.36 11.88
N ARG A 333 -7.06 -5.34 12.44
CA ARG A 333 -6.42 -4.31 13.27
C ARG A 333 -5.21 -3.69 12.59
N TRP A 334 -5.38 -3.26 11.33
CA TRP A 334 -4.33 -2.61 10.56
C TRP A 334 -4.05 -1.19 11.04
N CYS A 335 -2.84 -0.70 10.79
CA CYS A 335 -2.52 0.72 10.84
C CYS A 335 -2.93 1.35 9.51
N GLU A 336 -3.56 2.51 9.57
CA GLU A 336 -3.99 3.27 8.40
C GLU A 336 -3.58 4.73 8.56
N TYR A 337 -3.14 5.36 7.47
CA TYR A 337 -2.95 6.81 7.40
C TYR A 337 -3.53 7.38 6.12
N ALA A 338 -3.89 8.66 6.18
CA ALA A 338 -4.18 9.47 5.02
C ALA A 338 -3.56 10.85 5.17
N LEU A 339 -3.13 11.40 4.05
CA LEU A 339 -2.42 12.65 3.92
C LEU A 339 -2.99 13.43 2.73
N THR A 340 -3.23 14.72 2.91
CA THR A 340 -3.69 15.61 1.85
C THR A 340 -2.76 16.81 1.80
N ALA A 341 -2.16 17.05 0.62
CA ALA A 341 -1.22 18.13 0.43
C ALA A 341 -1.87 19.50 0.64
N VAL A 342 -1.16 20.40 1.31
CA VAL A 342 -1.66 21.73 1.67
C VAL A 342 -1.89 22.64 0.45
N ASP A 343 -1.13 22.42 -0.61
CA ASP A 343 -1.22 23.14 -1.90
C ASP A 343 -2.24 22.53 -2.87
N GLY A 344 -2.90 21.43 -2.48
CA GLY A 344 -3.83 20.69 -3.32
C GLY A 344 -3.18 19.85 -4.42
N SER A 345 -1.85 19.69 -4.41
CA SER A 345 -1.11 18.90 -5.42
C SER A 345 -1.49 17.41 -5.42
N GLY A 346 -2.00 16.89 -4.31
CA GLY A 346 -2.46 15.50 -4.24
C GLY A 346 -2.83 15.02 -2.84
N SER A 347 -3.03 13.70 -2.74
CA SER A 347 -3.27 12.99 -1.48
C SER A 347 -2.57 11.64 -1.51
N GLU A 348 -2.06 11.20 -0.36
CA GLU A 348 -1.45 9.89 -0.14
C GLU A 348 -2.24 9.14 0.94
N SER A 349 -2.28 7.82 0.86
CA SER A 349 -2.82 6.98 1.95
C SER A 349 -2.14 5.63 1.93
N GLY A 350 -1.94 5.05 3.10
CA GLY A 350 -1.40 3.70 3.23
C GLY A 350 -2.11 2.93 4.34
N ARG A 351 -2.13 1.61 4.18
CA ARG A 351 -2.73 0.70 5.13
C ARG A 351 -1.92 -0.58 5.18
N GLY A 352 -1.65 -1.10 6.37
CA GLY A 352 -0.87 -2.32 6.53
C GLY A 352 -0.94 -2.89 7.93
N GLU A 353 -0.38 -4.09 8.09
CA GLU A 353 -0.20 -4.67 9.41
C GLU A 353 0.68 -3.75 10.26
N PRO A 354 0.41 -3.63 11.57
CA PRO A 354 1.35 -2.99 12.46
C PRO A 354 2.69 -3.72 12.35
N GLY A 355 3.79 -2.97 12.18
CA GLY A 355 5.14 -3.55 12.20
C GLY A 355 5.46 -4.25 13.54
N PRO A 356 6.72 -4.62 13.80
CA PRO A 356 7.14 -5.25 15.05
C PRO A 356 7.10 -4.26 16.24
N VAL A 357 5.91 -3.79 16.59
CA VAL A 357 5.62 -2.77 17.59
C VAL A 357 5.14 -3.45 18.87
N ALA A 358 5.65 -3.01 20.02
CA ALA A 358 5.22 -3.55 21.30
C ALA A 358 3.70 -3.37 21.51
N ALA A 359 3.03 -4.43 21.98
CA ALA A 359 1.58 -4.42 22.21
C ALA A 359 1.11 -3.27 23.13
N ALA A 360 1.95 -2.82 24.08
CA ALA A 360 1.65 -1.66 24.92
C ALA A 360 1.53 -0.38 24.09
N ARG A 361 2.45 -0.15 23.14
CA ARG A 361 2.41 1.02 22.25
C ARG A 361 1.19 1.01 21.33
N LEU A 362 0.76 -0.16 20.86
CA LEU A 362 -0.48 -0.30 20.07
C LEU A 362 -1.73 0.01 20.89
N ARG A 363 -1.78 -0.40 22.16
CA ARG A 363 -2.88 -0.03 23.07
C ARG A 363 -2.94 1.47 23.33
N ASP A 364 -1.79 2.09 23.58
CA ASP A 364 -1.71 3.54 23.80
C ASP A 364 -2.12 4.31 22.53
N ALA A 365 -1.72 3.80 21.36
CA ALA A 365 -2.14 4.36 20.07
C ALA A 365 -3.65 4.22 19.84
N GLU A 366 -4.24 3.06 20.12
CA GLU A 366 -5.70 2.85 20.03
C GLU A 366 -6.47 3.83 20.93
N ILE A 367 -5.99 4.06 22.17
CA ILE A 367 -6.60 5.03 23.08
C ILE A 367 -6.48 6.44 22.51
N ARG A 368 -5.29 6.83 22.06
CA ARG A 368 -5.03 8.19 21.58
C ARG A 368 -5.75 8.51 20.28
N LEU A 369 -5.80 7.56 19.34
CA LEU A 369 -6.39 7.77 18.01
C LEU A 369 -7.92 7.73 18.03
N ARG A 370 -8.54 7.15 19.07
CA ARG A 370 -10.00 7.17 19.25
C ARG A 370 -10.55 8.60 19.32
N ASP A 371 -9.82 9.51 19.97
CA ASP A 371 -10.22 10.91 20.12
C ASP A 371 -9.89 11.75 18.87
N MET A 372 -9.18 11.16 17.89
CA MET A 372 -8.68 11.82 16.68
C MET A 372 -9.44 11.38 15.42
N ALA A 373 -10.71 10.98 15.55
CA ALA A 373 -11.51 10.44 14.45
C ALA A 373 -11.66 11.37 13.23
N GLY A 374 -11.37 12.67 13.36
CA GLY A 374 -11.34 13.65 12.25
C GLY A 374 -9.96 13.87 11.63
N GLY A 375 -8.92 13.18 12.10
CA GLY A 375 -7.52 13.46 11.80
C GLY A 375 -6.85 14.34 12.86
N TRP A 376 -5.55 14.57 12.68
CA TRP A 376 -4.77 15.44 13.54
C TRP A 376 -5.13 16.91 13.28
N SER A 377 -5.23 17.69 14.36
CA SER A 377 -5.47 19.13 14.28
C SER A 377 -4.27 19.85 13.66
N PRO A 378 -4.49 20.97 12.96
CA PRO A 378 -3.42 21.84 12.50
C PRO A 378 -2.58 22.35 13.68
N TRP A 379 -1.30 22.59 13.43
CA TRP A 379 -0.37 23.10 14.42
C TRP A 379 -0.72 24.56 14.75
N PRO A 380 -0.70 24.95 16.04
CA PRO A 380 -0.89 26.34 16.41
C PRO A 380 0.22 27.22 15.83
N LEU A 381 -0.13 28.38 15.30
CA LEU A 381 0.86 29.34 14.80
C LEU A 381 1.58 29.99 15.97
N ARG A 382 2.86 30.34 15.77
CA ARG A 382 3.57 31.15 16.74
C ARG A 382 2.97 32.55 16.78
N GLU A 383 2.58 33.00 17.97
CA GLU A 383 2.20 34.40 18.16
C GLU A 383 3.40 35.29 17.85
N SER A 384 3.22 36.28 16.96
CA SER A 384 4.25 37.29 16.78
C SER A 384 4.43 38.00 18.12
N PRO A 385 5.66 38.17 18.65
CA PRO A 385 5.85 38.94 19.86
C PRO A 385 5.21 40.31 19.65
N GLY A 386 4.22 40.63 20.50
CA GLY A 386 3.48 41.89 20.43
C GLY A 386 4.47 43.05 20.33
N ARG A 387 4.31 43.85 19.28
CA ARG A 387 5.11 45.04 19.04
C ARG A 387 4.72 46.16 19.99
#